data_AF-A0A935WZ87-F1
#
_entry.id   AF-A0A935WZ87-F1
#
_cell.length_a   1.000
_cell.length_b   1.000
_cell.length_c   1.000
_cell.angle_alpha   90.00
_cell.angle_beta   90.00
_cell.angle_gamma   90.00
#
_symmetry.space_group_name_H-M   'P 1'
#
loop_
_entity.id
_entity.type
_entity.pdbx_description
1 polymer ?
#
loop_
_entity_poly.entity_id
_entity_poly.type
_entity_poly.pdbx_seq_one_letter_code
_entity_poly.pdbx_strand_id
1 'polypeptide(L)' 'MAALRWLVEGYGYEITGLDVLNAYAHTMKAAENAGCAEETQKRIHDLVARESFGERFVTKVLGRQLGLS' A
#
# COMPACT_ATOMS: atom_id res chain seq x y z
N MET A 1 10.03 0.64 1.20
CA MET A 1 9.00 1.67 0.89
C MET A 1 9.05 2.22 -0.53
N ALA A 2 10.20 2.22 -1.22
CA ALA A 2 10.27 2.78 -2.57
C ALA A 2 9.21 2.16 -3.51
N ALA A 3 9.14 0.83 -3.62
CA ALA A 3 8.18 0.14 -4.50
C ALA A 3 6.73 0.64 -4.35
N LEU A 4 6.18 0.66 -3.13
CA LEU A 4 4.83 1.15 -2.84
C LEU A 4 4.61 2.60 -3.26
N ARG A 5 5.64 3.45 -3.14
CA ARG A 5 5.57 4.84 -3.56
C ARG A 5 5.43 4.97 -5.08
N TRP A 6 6.16 4.16 -5.84
CA TRP A 6 6.05 4.12 -7.31
C TRP A 6 4.70 3.57 -7.78
N LEU A 7 4.13 2.58 -7.06
CA LEU A 7 2.80 2.06 -7.35
C LEU A 7 1.71 3.13 -7.16
N VAL A 8 1.80 3.93 -6.09
CA VAL A 8 0.85 5.02 -5.79
C VAL A 8 0.98 6.20 -6.77
N GLU A 9 2.16 6.44 -7.34
CA GLU A 9 2.36 7.48 -8.35
C GLU A 9 1.83 7.10 -9.75
N GLY A 10 1.36 5.85 -9.95
CA GLY A 10 0.55 5.51 -11.12
C GLY A 10 1.31 5.47 -12.45
N TYR A 11 2.60 5.14 -12.44
CA TYR A 11 3.36 4.90 -13.66
C TYR A 11 2.84 3.63 -14.36
N GLY A 12 1.86 3.79 -15.26
CA GLY A 12 1.56 3.04 -16.50
C GLY A 12 1.77 1.51 -16.65
N TYR A 13 2.14 0.77 -15.61
CA TYR A 13 2.24 -0.68 -15.64
C TYR A 13 0.83 -1.27 -15.46
N GLU A 14 0.55 -2.42 -16.07
CA GLU A 14 -0.58 -3.27 -15.68
C GLU A 14 -0.29 -3.84 -14.28
N ILE A 15 -0.43 -3.01 -13.26
CA ILE A 15 -0.27 -3.38 -11.86
C ILE A 15 -1.58 -4.03 -11.45
N THR A 16 -1.54 -5.33 -11.22
CA THR A 16 -2.71 -6.05 -10.73
C THR A 16 -2.89 -5.79 -9.24
N GLY A 17 -4.11 -5.94 -8.72
CA GLY A 17 -4.34 -5.83 -7.27
C GLY A 17 -3.48 -6.81 -6.46
N LEU A 18 -3.04 -7.91 -7.09
CA LEU A 18 -2.11 -8.86 -6.49
C LEU A 18 -0.72 -8.26 -6.24
N ASP A 19 -0.22 -7.41 -7.14
CA ASP A 19 1.08 -6.74 -6.97
C ASP A 19 1.06 -5.77 -5.79
N VAL A 20 -0.07 -5.06 -5.62
CA VAL A 20 -0.31 -4.18 -4.47
C VAL A 20 -0.36 -4.97 -3.16
N LEU A 21 -1.07 -6.10 -3.14
CA LEU A 21 -1.16 -6.97 -1.97
C LEU A 21 0.20 -7.59 -1.61
N ASN A 22 0.97 -8.03 -2.61
CA ASN A 22 2.32 -8.56 -2.39
C ASN A 22 3.26 -7.48 -1.84
N ALA A 23 3.21 -6.27 -2.39
CA ALA A 23 4.01 -5.14 -1.89
C ALA A 23 3.64 -4.79 -0.43
N TYR A 24 2.35 -4.82 -0.10
CA TYR A 24 1.86 -4.62 1.27
C TYR A 24 2.37 -5.74 2.21
N ALA A 25 2.18 -7.00 1.84
CA ALA A 25 2.58 -8.15 2.66
C ALA A 25 4.10 -8.18 2.92
N HIS A 26 4.92 -7.92 1.90
CA HIS A 26 6.38 -7.84 2.07
C HIS A 26 6.80 -6.67 2.96
N THR A 27 6.13 -5.52 2.84
CA THR A 27 6.42 -4.35 3.67
C THR A 27 6.03 -4.60 5.13
N MET A 28 4.87 -5.19 5.39
CA MET A 28 4.43 -5.54 6.74
C MET A 28 5.33 -6.60 7.37
N LYS A 29 5.73 -7.63 6.62
CA LYS A 29 6.66 -8.67 7.11
C LYS A 29 8.03 -8.09 7.46
N ALA A 30 8.53 -7.13 6.68
CA ALA A 30 9.77 -6.42 7.01
C ALA A 30 9.61 -5.54 8.27
N ALA A 31 8.45 -4.91 8.44
CA ALA A 31 8.16 -4.08 9.62
C ALA A 31 7.96 -4.89 10.90
N GLU A 32 7.34 -6.08 10.81
CA GLU A 32 7.23 -7.04 11.90
C GLU A 32 8.63 -7.49 12.36
N ASN A 33 9.50 -7.87 11.42
CA ASN A 33 10.88 -8.24 11.72
C ASN A 33 11.69 -7.09 12.35
N ALA A 34 11.34 -5.83 12.03
CA ALA A 34 11.97 -4.64 12.59
C ALA A 34 11.30 -4.12 13.88
N GLY A 35 10.22 -4.76 14.34
CA GLY A 35 9.46 -4.34 15.52
C GLY A 35 8.69 -3.02 15.35
N CYS A 36 8.47 -2.57 14.11
CA CYS A 36 7.81 -1.29 13.78
C CYS A 36 6.54 -1.48 12.94
N ALA A 37 5.87 -2.62 13.09
CA ALA A 37 4.67 -2.98 12.33
C ALA A 37 3.55 -1.93 12.44
N GLU A 38 3.20 -1.47 13.64
CA GLU A 38 2.13 -0.48 13.84
C GLU A 38 2.45 0.87 13.20
N GLU A 39 3.68 1.36 13.34
CA GLU A 39 4.08 2.63 12.74
C GLU A 39 4.11 2.55 11.21
N THR A 40 4.53 1.40 10.68
CA THR A 40 4.51 1.12 9.25
C THR A 40 3.07 1.04 8.72
N GLN A 41 2.17 0.39 9.44
CA GLN A 41 0.76 0.30 9.07
C GLN A 41 0.11 1.69 9.00
N LYS A 42 0.37 2.57 9.98
CA LYS A 42 -0.13 3.96 9.97
C LYS A 42 0.42 4.75 8.78
N ARG A 43 1.72 4.61 8.47
CA ARG A 43 2.33 5.26 7.31
C ARG A 43 1.76 4.77 5.98
N ILE A 44 1.45 3.48 5.87
CA ILE A 44 0.80 2.91 4.67
C ILE A 44 -0.63 3.44 4.56
N HIS A 45 -1.37 3.50 5.67
CA HIS A 45 -2.72 4.07 5.69
C HIS A 45 -2.73 5.51 5.18
N ASP A 46 -1.83 6.37 5.68
CA ASP A 46 -1.71 7.75 5.21
C ASP A 46 -1.26 7.86 3.75
N LEU A 47 -0.39 6.95 3.29
CA LEU A 47 0.06 6.92 1.90
C LEU A 47 -1.11 6.57 0.95
N VAL A 48 -1.93 5.60 1.32
CA VAL A 48 -3.12 5.17 0.56
C VAL A 48 -4.21 6.25 0.61
N ALA A 49 -4.45 6.86 1.78
CA ALA A 49 -5.43 7.95 1.92
C ALA A 49 -5.08 9.18 1.07
N ARG A 50 -3.81 9.38 0.73
CA ARG A 50 -3.31 10.46 -0.13
C ARG A 50 -3.27 10.09 -1.62
N GLU A 51 -3.64 8.86 -1.98
CA GLU A 51 -3.73 8.41 -3.37
C GLU A 51 -4.71 9.28 -4.14
N SER A 52 -4.16 10.13 -4.99
CA SER A 52 -4.90 11.10 -5.80
C SER A 52 -4.92 10.73 -7.29
N PHE A 53 -4.31 9.60 -7.65
CA PHE A 53 -4.08 9.18 -9.02
C PHE A 53 -5.08 8.08 -9.46
N GLY A 54 -5.67 8.24 -10.65
CA GLY A 54 -6.64 7.29 -11.23
C GLY A 54 -7.94 7.11 -10.41
N GLU A 55 -8.51 5.91 -10.45
CA GLU A 55 -9.74 5.56 -9.71
C GLU A 55 -9.53 5.20 -8.23
N ARG A 56 -8.40 5.61 -7.62
CA ARG A 56 -7.98 5.15 -6.28
C ARG A 56 -7.88 3.63 -6.19
N PHE A 57 -7.15 3.04 -7.14
CA PHE A 57 -7.05 1.59 -7.29
C PHE A 57 -6.40 0.93 -6.06
N VAL A 58 -5.33 1.52 -5.53
CA VAL A 58 -4.65 1.00 -4.33
C VAL A 58 -5.57 1.09 -3.13
N THR A 59 -6.35 2.18 -3.01
CA THR A 59 -7.37 2.35 -1.97
C THR A 59 -8.45 1.28 -2.08
N LYS A 60 -8.94 0.95 -3.28
CA LYS A 60 -9.92 -0.13 -3.49
C LYS A 60 -9.37 -1.50 -3.09
N VAL A 61 -8.10 -1.78 -3.41
CA VAL A 61 -7.46 -3.08 -3.14
C VAL A 61 -7.12 -3.24 -1.65
N LEU A 62 -6.55 -2.21 -1.02
CA LEU A 62 -6.11 -2.26 0.37
C LEU A 62 -7.19 -1.83 1.37
N GLY A 63 -8.30 -1.25 0.93
CA GLY A 63 -9.36 -0.76 1.83
C GLY A 63 -9.90 -1.85 2.76
N ARG A 64 -10.02 -3.10 2.25
CA ARG A 64 -10.38 -4.28 3.06
C ARG A 64 -9.35 -4.65 4.12
N GLN A 65 -8.05 -4.45 3.86
CA GLN A 65 -6.99 -4.75 4.84
C GLN A 65 -6.77 -3.62 5.83
N LEU A 66 -7.07 -2.39 5.44
CA LEU A 66 -6.87 -1.18 6.24
C LEU A 66 -8.11 -0.76 7.05
N GLY A 67 -9.26 -1.41 6.85
CA GLY A 67 -10.51 -1.06 7.52
C GLY A 67 -11.14 0.25 7.02
N LEU A 68 -10.72 0.70 5.84
CA LEU A 68 -11.28 1.86 5.14
C LEU A 68 -12.58 1.40 4.46
N SER A 69 -13.69 1.40 5.21
CA SER A 69 -15.04 1.18 4.68
C SER A 69 -15.72 2.51 4.37
#